data_AF-A0A6J3HGA4-F1
#
_entry.id   AF-A0A6J3HGA4-F1
#
_cell.length_a   1.000
_cell.length_b   1.000
_cell.length_c   1.000
_cell.angle_alpha   90.00
_cell.angle_beta   90.00
_cell.angle_gamma   90.00
#
_symmetry.space_group_name_H-M   'P 1'
#
loop_
_entity.id
_entity.type
_entity.pdbx_description
1 polymer ?
#
loop_
_entity_poly.entity_id
_entity_poly.type
_entity_poly.pdbx_seq_one_letter_code
_entity_poly.pdbx_strand_id
1 'polypeptide(L)'
;MVLALFLYISGLRINGELITAYPQVVVVRVPTPWVQSDSDITVLRHLEKMGCRLMNRPQAILNCVNKFWTFQELAGRGVPLPDTFSYGGHENFAKMIDEAEVLEFPMVVKNTRGHRGKAVFLARDKHHLADLSHLIRHEAPYLFQKYVKESHGRDVRVIVVGGRVVGTMLRCSTDGRMQSNCSLGKNNASIFLVYKVTL
;
A
#
# COMPACT_ATOMS: atom_id res chain seq x y z
N MET A 1 25.28 -7.81 -2.41
CA MET A 1 25.45 -7.44 -3.84
C MET A 1 25.73 -5.96 -3.88
N VAL A 2 26.91 -5.55 -4.35
CA VAL A 2 27.23 -4.13 -4.52
C VAL A 2 26.86 -3.76 -5.95
N LEU A 3 25.93 -2.82 -6.09
CA LEU A 3 25.43 -2.37 -7.37
C LEU A 3 25.82 -0.90 -7.57
N ALA A 4 26.52 -0.63 -8.66
CA ALA A 4 26.98 0.70 -9.01
C ALA A 4 26.41 1.08 -10.38
N LEU A 5 25.88 2.30 -10.46
CA LEU A 5 25.29 2.84 -11.67
C LEU A 5 26.10 4.05 -12.15
N PHE A 6 26.64 3.96 -13.36
CA PHE A 6 27.31 5.07 -14.01
C PHE A 6 26.46 5.59 -15.16
N LEU A 7 26.11 6.87 -15.13
CA LEU A 7 25.51 7.54 -16.27
C LEU A 7 26.60 7.80 -17.33
N TYR A 8 26.24 7.67 -18.61
CA TYR A 8 27.05 8.03 -19.79
C TYR A 8 28.14 7.05 -20.26
N ILE A 9 29.06 6.56 -19.41
CA ILE A 9 30.28 5.87 -19.92
C ILE A 9 30.37 4.38 -19.56
N SER A 10 29.77 3.93 -18.45
CA SER A 10 30.15 2.63 -17.85
C SER A 10 29.00 1.70 -17.47
N GLY A 11 27.76 2.01 -17.88
CA GLY A 11 26.59 1.13 -17.73
C GLY A 11 26.28 0.68 -16.30
N LEU A 12 25.46 -0.38 -16.18
CA LEU A 12 25.18 -1.06 -14.91
C LEU A 12 26.30 -2.05 -14.58
N ARG A 13 26.77 -2.06 -13.32
CA ARG A 13 27.74 -3.03 -12.82
C ARG A 13 27.21 -3.85 -11.64
N ILE A 14 27.46 -5.15 -11.66
CA ILE A 14 27.16 -6.05 -10.54
C ILE A 14 28.50 -6.61 -10.03
N ASN A 15 28.79 -6.39 -8.76
CA ASN A 15 30.05 -6.81 -8.13
C ASN A 15 31.31 -6.36 -8.90
N GLY A 16 31.25 -5.19 -9.53
CA GLY A 16 32.35 -4.60 -10.30
C GLY A 16 32.38 -4.96 -11.78
N GLU A 17 31.64 -5.98 -12.22
CA GLU A 17 31.59 -6.42 -13.62
C GLU A 17 30.55 -5.65 -14.43
N LEU A 18 30.90 -5.29 -15.67
CA LEU A 18 30.02 -4.59 -16.60
C LEU A 18 28.94 -5.52 -17.15
N ILE A 19 27.68 -5.09 -17.06
CA ILE A 19 26.59 -5.75 -17.76
C ILE A 19 26.55 -5.29 -19.21
N THR A 20 26.79 -6.22 -20.13
CA THR A 20 26.79 -5.98 -21.58
C THR A 20 25.45 -6.35 -22.25
N ALA A 21 24.62 -7.15 -21.57
CA ALA A 21 23.31 -7.56 -22.05
C ALA A 21 22.26 -7.36 -20.96
N TYR A 22 21.15 -6.71 -21.31
CA TYR A 22 20.05 -6.46 -20.39
C TYR A 22 18.91 -7.47 -20.60
N PRO A 23 18.22 -7.89 -19.54
CA PRO A 23 17.07 -8.79 -19.66
C PRO A 23 15.92 -8.12 -20.40
N GLN A 24 15.26 -8.84 -21.30
CA GLN A 24 14.08 -8.34 -22.01
C GLN A 24 12.90 -8.07 -21.06
N VAL A 25 12.74 -8.91 -20.04
CA VAL A 25 11.68 -8.81 -19.03
C VAL A 25 12.27 -8.94 -17.64
N VAL A 26 11.81 -8.10 -16.71
CA VAL A 26 12.24 -8.10 -15.30
C VAL A 26 11.01 -8.28 -14.42
N VAL A 27 10.98 -9.38 -13.67
CA VAL A 27 9.96 -9.64 -12.64
C VAL A 27 10.42 -9.02 -11.33
N VAL A 28 9.72 -7.98 -10.89
CA VAL A 28 10.11 -7.16 -9.75
C VAL A 28 9.44 -7.66 -8.48
N ARG A 29 10.25 -8.06 -7.49
CA ARG A 29 9.80 -8.51 -6.17
C ARG A 29 10.47 -7.69 -5.07
N VAL A 30 9.99 -6.47 -4.88
CA VAL A 30 10.47 -5.57 -3.82
C VAL A 30 9.51 -5.58 -2.62
N PRO A 31 10.01 -5.71 -1.38
CA PRO A 31 9.16 -5.62 -0.19
C PRO A 31 8.75 -4.18 0.07
N THR A 32 7.45 -3.88 -0.05
CA THR A 32 6.88 -2.52 -0.08
C THR A 32 7.01 -1.62 1.16
N PRO A 33 7.24 -2.08 2.40
CA PRO A 33 7.56 -1.13 3.47
C PRO A 33 9.03 -0.72 3.52
N TRP A 34 9.91 -1.42 2.78
CA TRP A 34 11.36 -1.18 2.73
C TRP A 34 11.82 -0.59 1.40
N VAL A 35 10.91 -0.27 0.48
CA VAL A 35 11.20 0.55 -0.72
C VAL A 35 11.38 2.00 -0.28
N GLN A 36 12.35 2.20 0.61
CA GLN A 36 12.88 3.49 1.07
C GLN A 36 14.35 3.65 0.67
N SER A 37 15.01 2.62 0.17
CA SER A 37 16.30 2.81 -0.47
C SER A 37 16.06 3.28 -1.90
N ASP A 38 16.46 4.52 -2.18
CA ASP A 38 16.53 5.04 -3.54
C ASP A 38 17.27 4.09 -4.48
N SER A 39 18.12 3.20 -3.94
CA SER A 39 18.80 2.14 -4.68
C SER A 39 17.86 1.30 -5.53
N ASP A 40 16.80 0.72 -4.97
CA ASP A 40 15.97 -0.26 -5.68
C ASP A 40 15.21 0.42 -6.81
N ILE A 41 14.61 1.57 -6.51
CA ILE A 41 13.92 2.39 -7.50
C ILE A 41 14.90 2.89 -8.56
N THR A 42 16.13 3.25 -8.20
CA THR A 42 17.16 3.70 -9.14
C THR A 42 17.53 2.58 -10.12
N VAL A 43 17.74 1.34 -9.65
CA VAL A 43 18.02 0.20 -10.53
C VAL A 43 16.86 -0.04 -11.48
N LEU A 44 15.63 -0.09 -10.94
CA LEU A 44 14.46 -0.38 -11.75
C LEU A 44 14.20 0.70 -12.81
N ARG A 45 14.38 1.99 -12.45
CA ARG A 45 14.30 3.10 -13.41
C ARG A 45 15.38 2.99 -14.47
N HIS A 46 16.60 2.61 -14.11
CA HIS A 46 17.68 2.42 -15.08
C HIS A 46 17.35 1.28 -16.06
N LEU A 47 16.94 0.11 -15.56
CA LEU A 47 16.55 -1.02 -16.40
C LEU A 47 15.40 -0.65 -17.35
N GLU A 48 14.40 0.10 -16.87
CA GLU A 48 13.31 0.62 -17.70
C GLU A 48 13.83 1.55 -18.81
N LYS A 49 14.80 2.42 -18.52
CA LYS A 49 15.44 3.29 -19.51
C LYS A 49 16.31 2.54 -20.52
N MET A 50 16.87 1.40 -20.14
CA MET A 50 17.61 0.50 -21.04
C MET A 50 16.69 -0.37 -21.91
N GLY A 51 15.37 -0.17 -21.86
CA GLY A 51 14.39 -0.89 -22.69
C GLY A 51 13.88 -2.20 -22.10
N CYS A 52 14.23 -2.53 -20.85
CA CYS A 52 13.70 -3.71 -20.17
C CYS A 52 12.19 -3.53 -19.90
N ARG A 53 11.38 -4.57 -20.09
CA ARG A 53 9.97 -4.58 -19.68
C ARG A 53 9.85 -4.98 -18.20
N LEU A 54 9.45 -4.05 -17.34
CA LEU A 54 9.30 -4.31 -15.90
C LEU A 54 7.88 -4.73 -15.50
N MET A 55 7.78 -5.73 -14.62
CA MET A 55 6.54 -6.21 -14.00
C MET A 55 6.72 -6.34 -12.48
N ASN A 56 6.35 -5.38 -11.64
CA ASN A 56 5.69 -4.10 -11.91
C ASN A 56 6.67 -2.96 -12.22
N ARG A 57 6.19 -1.92 -12.92
CA ARG A 57 6.97 -0.71 -13.22
C ARG A 57 7.30 0.08 -11.94
N PRO A 58 8.40 0.86 -11.91
CA PRO A 58 8.79 1.65 -10.73
C PRO A 58 7.68 2.60 -10.26
N GLN A 59 7.01 3.30 -11.18
CA GLN A 59 5.93 4.21 -10.83
C GLN A 59 4.75 3.50 -10.15
N ALA A 60 4.37 2.32 -10.64
CA ALA A 60 3.29 1.53 -10.04
C ALA A 60 3.65 1.06 -8.62
N ILE A 61 4.93 0.73 -8.38
CA ILE A 61 5.43 0.38 -7.05
C ILE A 61 5.34 1.59 -6.12
N LEU A 62 5.83 2.76 -6.54
CA LEU A 62 5.78 4.00 -5.76
C LEU A 62 4.34 4.39 -5.39
N ASN A 63 3.41 4.31 -6.34
CA ASN A 63 1.99 4.58 -6.09
C ASN A 63 1.39 3.61 -5.04
N CYS A 64 1.87 2.37 -4.97
CA CYS A 64 1.42 1.37 -3.99
C CYS A 64 2.07 1.50 -2.60
N VAL A 65 3.19 2.23 -2.47
CA VAL A 65 3.89 2.41 -1.18
C VAL A 65 3.11 3.34 -0.24
N ASN A 66 2.36 4.30 -0.80
CA ASN A 66 1.50 5.20 -0.06
C ASN A 66 0.03 4.93 -0.40
N LYS A 67 -0.76 4.56 0.61
CA LYS A 67 -2.19 4.27 0.44
C LYS A 67 -2.98 5.44 -0.15
N PHE A 68 -2.65 6.67 0.24
CA PHE A 68 -3.34 7.85 -0.27
C PHE A 68 -3.04 8.09 -1.74
N TRP A 69 -1.78 7.92 -2.17
CA TRP A 69 -1.42 7.97 -3.60
C TRP A 69 -2.13 6.89 -4.41
N THR A 70 -2.24 5.68 -3.86
CA THR A 70 -3.05 4.61 -4.48
C THR A 70 -4.50 5.07 -4.67
N PHE A 71 -5.12 5.67 -3.64
CA PHE A 71 -6.49 6.16 -3.73
C PHE A 71 -6.65 7.29 -4.75
N GLN A 72 -5.68 8.21 -4.87
CA GLN A 72 -5.70 9.26 -5.90
C GLN A 72 -5.72 8.67 -7.32
N GLU A 73 -4.87 7.67 -7.59
CA GLU A 73 -4.82 6.99 -8.89
C GLU A 73 -6.12 6.23 -9.22
N LEU A 74 -6.72 5.60 -8.21
CA LEU A 74 -7.99 4.88 -8.36
C LEU A 74 -9.17 5.84 -8.58
N ALA A 75 -9.25 6.90 -7.77
CA ALA A 75 -10.29 7.94 -7.89
C ALA A 75 -10.21 8.66 -9.26
N GLY A 76 -9.01 9.00 -9.72
CA GLY A 76 -8.79 9.61 -11.03
C GLY A 76 -9.21 8.74 -12.22
N ARG A 77 -9.47 7.45 -11.98
CA ARG A 77 -9.99 6.48 -12.98
C ARG A 77 -11.43 6.07 -12.72
N GLY A 78 -12.13 6.73 -11.79
CA GLY A 78 -13.53 6.45 -11.48
C GLY A 78 -13.77 5.16 -10.69
N VAL A 79 -12.74 4.60 -10.05
CA VAL A 79 -12.92 3.44 -9.16
C VAL A 79 -13.62 3.90 -7.88
N PRO A 80 -14.76 3.28 -7.48
CA PRO A 80 -15.44 3.63 -6.24
C PRO A 80 -14.55 3.37 -5.02
N LEU A 81 -14.48 4.36 -4.13
CA LEU A 81 -13.72 4.31 -2.88
C LEU A 81 -14.58 4.88 -1.75
N PRO A 82 -14.40 4.42 -0.50
CA PRO A 82 -14.96 5.13 0.65
C PRO A 82 -14.38 6.54 0.74
N ASP A 83 -15.18 7.51 1.15
CA ASP A 83 -14.73 8.88 1.38
C ASP A 83 -13.49 8.88 2.28
N THR A 84 -12.44 9.55 1.83
CA THR A 84 -11.12 9.48 2.44
C THR A 84 -10.51 10.87 2.52
N PHE A 85 -10.03 11.21 3.70
CA PHE A 85 -9.35 12.47 3.99
C PHE A 85 -7.91 12.19 4.44
N SER A 86 -6.96 12.99 3.97
CA SER A 86 -5.56 12.97 4.40
C SER A 86 -5.01 14.37 4.28
N TYR A 87 -4.17 14.78 5.23
CA TYR A 87 -3.51 16.08 5.19
C TYR A 87 -2.10 15.98 4.58
N GLY A 88 -1.62 17.08 3.99
CA GLY A 88 -0.34 17.17 3.28
C GLY A 88 0.85 17.66 4.11
N GLY A 89 0.68 17.89 5.42
CA GLY A 89 1.69 18.50 6.30
C GLY A 89 1.67 17.98 7.75
N HIS A 90 2.63 18.45 8.56
CA HIS A 90 2.79 18.10 9.99
C HIS A 90 1.97 19.01 10.93
N GLU A 91 0.78 19.43 10.50
CA GLU A 91 -0.04 20.32 11.33
C GLU A 91 -0.79 19.54 12.41
N ASN A 92 -1.15 20.29 13.46
CA ASN A 92 -1.84 19.87 14.67
C ASN A 92 -2.89 18.76 14.40
N PHE A 93 -2.61 17.54 14.89
CA PHE A 93 -3.49 16.38 14.70
C PHE A 93 -4.92 16.66 15.20
N ALA A 94 -5.10 17.52 16.21
CA ALA A 94 -6.42 17.93 16.68
C ALA A 94 -7.24 18.64 15.59
N LYS A 95 -6.63 19.55 14.83
CA LYS A 95 -7.29 20.22 13.70
C LYS A 95 -7.65 19.21 12.60
N MET A 96 -6.80 18.22 12.36
CA MET A 96 -7.11 17.13 11.42
C MET A 96 -8.30 16.30 11.86
N ILE A 97 -8.47 16.07 13.17
CA ILE A 97 -9.64 15.39 13.72
C ILE A 97 -10.91 16.20 13.42
N ASP A 98 -10.88 17.52 13.68
CA ASP A 98 -12.02 18.40 13.45
C ASP A 98 -12.42 18.42 11.96
N GLU A 99 -11.45 18.53 11.04
CA GLU A 99 -11.72 18.51 9.60
C GLU A 99 -12.22 17.13 9.11
N ALA A 100 -11.78 16.04 9.74
CA ALA A 100 -12.21 14.69 9.39
C ALA A 100 -13.64 14.35 9.85
N GLU A 101 -14.28 15.18 10.68
CA GLU A 101 -15.64 14.93 11.20
C GLU A 101 -16.69 14.78 10.09
N VAL A 102 -16.45 15.36 8.91
CA VAL A 102 -17.30 15.21 7.73
C VAL A 102 -17.45 13.75 7.26
N LEU A 103 -16.52 12.87 7.66
CA LEU A 103 -16.58 11.43 7.36
C LEU A 103 -17.55 10.65 8.26
N GLU A 104 -18.02 11.31 9.34
CA GLU A 104 -18.84 10.75 10.41
C GLU A 104 -18.17 9.63 11.21
N PHE A 105 -18.58 9.47 12.46
CA PHE A 105 -18.13 8.37 13.31
C PHE A 105 -19.09 7.16 13.21
N PRO A 106 -18.58 5.92 13.37
CA PRO A 106 -17.17 5.59 13.53
C PRO A 106 -16.39 5.77 12.22
N MET A 107 -15.09 6.04 12.31
CA MET A 107 -14.21 6.21 11.14
C MET A 107 -12.92 5.40 11.29
N VAL A 108 -12.29 5.09 10.16
CA VAL A 108 -11.04 4.32 10.12
C VAL A 108 -9.85 5.25 10.00
N VAL A 109 -8.86 5.07 10.87
CA VAL A 109 -7.61 5.83 10.87
C VAL A 109 -6.45 4.91 10.50
N LYS A 110 -5.67 5.29 9.48
CA LYS A 110 -4.57 4.47 8.95
C LYS A 110 -3.33 5.31 8.72
N ASN A 111 -2.16 4.75 9.05
CA ASN A 111 -0.91 5.31 8.54
C ASN A 111 -0.84 5.10 7.01
N THR A 112 -0.53 6.17 6.28
CA THR A 112 -0.37 6.17 4.82
C THR A 112 0.72 5.19 4.36
N ARG A 113 1.84 5.11 5.08
CA ARG A 113 2.99 4.23 4.81
C ARG A 113 3.12 3.21 5.94
N GLY A 114 2.61 2.00 5.72
CA GLY A 114 2.62 0.95 6.74
C GLY A 114 2.10 -0.38 6.22
N HIS A 115 2.57 -1.48 6.80
CA HIS A 115 2.27 -2.85 6.38
C HIS A 115 1.75 -3.71 7.55
N ARG A 116 1.07 -4.82 7.23
CA ARG A 116 0.59 -5.84 8.19
C ARG A 116 -0.46 -5.39 9.23
N GLY A 117 -1.18 -4.29 8.99
CA GLY A 117 -2.25 -3.82 9.88
C GLY A 117 -1.76 -3.20 11.18
N LYS A 118 -0.44 -3.01 11.34
CA LYS A 118 0.11 -2.14 12.39
C LYS A 118 -0.29 -0.70 12.07
N ALA A 119 -0.93 -0.01 13.00
CA ALA A 119 -1.52 1.34 12.86
C ALA A 119 -2.75 1.44 11.93
N VAL A 120 -3.72 0.55 12.10
CA VAL A 120 -5.09 0.71 11.57
C VAL A 120 -6.07 0.64 12.73
N PHE A 121 -6.82 1.72 12.97
CA PHE A 121 -7.73 1.87 14.11
C PHE A 121 -9.14 2.19 13.65
N LEU A 122 -10.13 1.76 14.44
CA LEU A 122 -11.52 2.18 14.29
C LEU A 122 -11.83 3.15 15.43
N ALA A 123 -11.87 4.44 15.11
CA ALA A 123 -12.28 5.47 16.04
C ALA A 123 -13.80 5.46 16.15
N ARG A 124 -14.32 5.30 17.37
CA ARG A 124 -15.76 5.15 17.63
C ARG A 124 -16.49 6.48 17.72
N ASP A 125 -15.76 7.49 18.17
CA ASP A 125 -16.19 8.85 18.43
C ASP A 125 -14.95 9.76 18.49
N LYS A 126 -15.18 11.06 18.63
CA LYS A 126 -14.12 12.08 18.69
C LYS A 126 -13.19 11.90 19.88
N HIS A 127 -13.73 11.53 21.05
CA HIS A 127 -12.93 11.34 22.27
C HIS A 127 -11.96 10.17 22.12
N HIS A 128 -12.45 9.04 21.62
CA HIS A 128 -11.62 7.87 21.33
C HIS A 128 -10.54 8.19 20.29
N LEU A 129 -10.84 9.03 19.28
CA LEU A 129 -9.83 9.49 18.33
C LEU A 129 -8.78 10.42 18.95
N ALA A 130 -9.20 11.33 19.84
CA ALA A 130 -8.29 12.17 20.60
C ALA A 130 -7.36 11.33 21.48
N ASP A 131 -7.88 10.31 22.16
CA ASP A 131 -7.08 9.37 22.96
C ASP A 131 -6.06 8.61 22.08
N LEU A 132 -6.49 8.16 20.90
CA LEU A 132 -5.61 7.51 19.92
C LEU A 132 -4.49 8.43 19.42
N SER A 133 -4.71 9.76 19.40
CA SER A 133 -3.70 10.72 18.95
C SER A 133 -2.42 10.62 19.77
N HIS A 134 -2.51 10.35 21.07
CA HIS A 134 -1.36 10.18 21.97
C HIS A 134 -0.53 8.91 21.67
N LEU A 135 -1.11 7.94 20.97
CA LEU A 135 -0.44 6.69 20.56
C LEU A 135 0.10 6.75 19.13
N ILE A 136 -0.22 7.82 18.40
CA ILE A 136 0.10 7.99 16.99
C ILE A 136 1.43 8.75 16.85
N ARG A 137 2.30 8.26 15.97
CA ARG A 137 3.52 8.97 15.57
C ARG A 137 3.17 10.16 14.68
N HIS A 138 3.26 11.37 15.21
CA HIS A 138 2.90 12.60 14.49
C HIS A 138 3.81 12.91 13.29
N GLU A 139 4.98 12.27 13.17
CA GLU A 139 5.89 12.46 12.04
C GLU A 139 5.50 11.66 10.79
N ALA A 140 4.51 10.76 10.92
CA ALA A 140 4.01 9.96 9.80
C ALA A 140 2.68 10.53 9.28
N PRO A 141 2.43 10.54 7.96
CA PRO A 141 1.14 10.97 7.44
C PRO A 141 0.07 9.92 7.74
N TYR A 142 -1.10 10.38 8.21
CA TYR A 142 -2.29 9.56 8.43
C TYR A 142 -3.40 9.93 7.47
N LEU A 143 -4.23 8.95 7.16
CA LEU A 143 -5.49 9.11 6.46
C LEU A 143 -6.65 8.68 7.37
N PHE A 144 -7.76 9.39 7.24
CA PHE A 144 -9.06 9.10 7.83
C PHE A 144 -9.99 8.62 6.72
N GLN A 145 -10.81 7.62 6.98
CA GLN A 145 -11.66 7.03 5.96
C GLN A 145 -13.01 6.66 6.54
N LYS A 146 -14.08 6.96 5.81
CA LYS A 146 -15.44 6.56 6.14
C LYS A 146 -15.50 5.06 6.40
N TYR A 147 -16.14 4.69 7.51
CA TYR A 147 -16.26 3.31 7.89
C TYR A 147 -17.38 2.59 7.11
N VAL A 148 -17.04 1.48 6.45
CA VAL A 148 -18.00 0.63 5.73
C VAL A 148 -18.49 -0.46 6.67
N LYS A 149 -19.62 -0.20 7.34
CA LYS A 149 -20.20 -1.07 8.39
C LYS A 149 -20.55 -2.46 7.87
N GLU A 150 -21.06 -2.54 6.65
CA GLU A 150 -21.48 -3.77 5.97
C GLU A 150 -20.29 -4.71 5.74
N SER A 151 -19.08 -4.16 5.62
CA SER A 151 -17.84 -4.91 5.42
C SER A 151 -17.09 -5.19 6.74
N HIS A 152 -17.71 -5.00 7.91
CA HIS A 152 -17.05 -5.26 9.19
C HIS A 152 -16.38 -6.63 9.24
N GLY A 153 -15.09 -6.65 9.54
CA GLY A 153 -14.31 -7.88 9.69
C GLY A 153 -14.22 -8.71 8.41
N ARG A 154 -14.55 -8.15 7.24
CA ARG A 154 -14.57 -8.89 5.97
C ARG A 154 -13.89 -8.07 4.88
N ASP A 155 -13.09 -8.72 4.05
CA ASP A 155 -12.57 -8.13 2.82
C ASP A 155 -12.40 -9.17 1.71
N VAL A 156 -12.53 -8.72 0.46
CA VAL A 156 -12.23 -9.53 -0.72
C VAL A 156 -10.88 -9.12 -1.28
N ARG A 157 -9.98 -10.09 -1.43
CA ARG A 157 -8.73 -9.97 -2.18
C ARG A 157 -8.93 -10.46 -3.60
N VAL A 158 -8.60 -9.63 -4.57
CA VAL A 158 -8.56 -9.98 -5.99
C VAL A 158 -7.12 -9.92 -6.47
N ILE A 159 -6.67 -10.94 -7.21
CA ILE A 159 -5.36 -10.98 -7.86
C ILE A 159 -5.57 -10.79 -9.36
N VAL A 160 -4.91 -9.77 -9.93
CA VAL A 160 -5.01 -9.41 -11.34
C VAL A 160 -3.64 -9.54 -11.99
N VAL A 161 -3.58 -10.21 -13.15
CA VAL A 161 -2.38 -10.35 -13.99
C VAL A 161 -2.74 -10.02 -15.42
N GLY A 162 -2.01 -9.08 -16.03
CA GLY A 162 -2.26 -8.69 -17.43
C GLY A 162 -3.67 -8.17 -17.72
N GLY A 163 -4.31 -7.53 -16.74
CA GLY A 163 -5.70 -7.04 -16.86
C GLY A 163 -6.78 -8.09 -16.64
N ARG A 164 -6.42 -9.33 -16.28
CA ARG A 164 -7.36 -10.43 -16.01
C ARG A 164 -7.33 -10.82 -14.54
N VAL A 165 -8.48 -11.07 -13.94
CA VAL A 165 -8.59 -11.66 -12.60
C VAL A 165 -8.16 -13.12 -12.68
N VAL A 166 -7.15 -13.52 -11.90
CA VAL A 166 -6.62 -14.89 -11.87
C VAL A 166 -6.94 -15.64 -10.57
N GLY A 167 -7.47 -14.93 -9.57
CA GLY A 167 -7.93 -15.54 -8.33
C GLY A 167 -8.56 -14.52 -7.41
N THR A 168 -9.51 -14.97 -6.59
CA THR A 168 -10.08 -14.16 -5.52
C THR A 168 -10.17 -14.92 -4.21
N MET A 169 -10.23 -14.19 -3.11
CA MET A 169 -10.25 -14.72 -1.75
C MET A 169 -11.11 -13.82 -0.88
N LEU A 170 -12.12 -14.38 -0.22
CA LEU A 170 -12.81 -13.72 0.88
C LEU A 170 -12.08 -14.02 2.18
N ARG A 171 -11.77 -12.97 2.94
CA ARG A 171 -11.14 -13.06 4.26
C ARG A 171 -12.11 -12.53 5.30
N CYS A 172 -12.35 -13.32 6.34
CA CYS A 172 -13.19 -12.92 7.46
C CYS A 172 -12.41 -13.00 8.77
N SER A 173 -12.50 -11.98 9.60
CA SER A 173 -11.98 -11.96 10.96
C SER A 173 -12.69 -13.01 11.83
N THR A 174 -11.93 -13.70 12.68
CA THR A 174 -12.47 -14.71 13.61
C THR A 174 -12.60 -14.20 15.05
N ASP A 175 -12.16 -12.98 15.34
CA ASP A 175 -12.11 -12.41 16.70
C ASP A 175 -13.02 -11.17 16.86
N GLY A 176 -13.91 -10.93 15.90
CA GLY A 176 -14.84 -9.81 15.91
C GLY A 176 -14.19 -8.44 15.69
N ARG A 177 -12.91 -8.39 15.32
CA ARG A 177 -12.24 -7.14 14.95
C ARG A 177 -12.51 -6.77 13.51
N MET A 178 -12.44 -5.46 13.22
CA MET A 178 -12.56 -4.92 11.87
C MET A 178 -11.47 -5.46 10.92
N GLN A 179 -10.26 -5.71 11.42
CA GLN A 179 -9.13 -6.17 10.59
C GLN A 179 -9.23 -7.69 10.31
N SER A 180 -9.33 -8.06 9.04
CA SER A 180 -9.41 -9.44 8.53
C SER A 180 -8.07 -9.98 7.99
N ASN A 181 -6.93 -9.36 8.36
CA ASN A 181 -5.62 -9.70 7.80
C ASN A 181 -4.91 -10.86 8.53
N CYS A 182 -4.43 -11.85 7.76
CA CYS A 182 -3.69 -13.02 8.28
C CYS A 182 -2.32 -12.68 8.90
N SER A 183 -1.81 -11.46 8.72
CA SER A 183 -0.43 -11.08 9.09
C SER A 183 -0.22 -10.80 10.59
N LEU A 184 -1.27 -10.86 11.41
CA LEU A 184 -1.21 -10.64 12.86
C LEU A 184 -0.92 -11.94 13.66
N GLY A 185 -0.37 -12.97 13.00
CA GLY A 185 0.23 -14.11 13.68
C GLY A 185 -0.77 -15.12 14.28
N LYS A 186 -2.04 -15.05 13.90
CA LYS A 186 -3.03 -16.04 14.29
C LYS A 186 -3.73 -16.55 13.03
N ASN A 187 -4.15 -17.82 13.04
CA ASN A 187 -5.05 -18.43 12.05
C ASN A 187 -6.45 -17.78 12.06
N ASN A 188 -6.53 -16.46 12.25
CA ASN A 188 -7.72 -15.68 12.57
C ASN A 188 -8.42 -15.12 11.32
N ALA A 189 -8.11 -15.68 10.16
CA ALA A 189 -8.81 -15.36 8.93
C ALA A 189 -9.30 -16.67 8.32
N SER A 190 -10.62 -16.88 8.30
CA SER A 190 -11.18 -17.91 7.42
C SER A 190 -10.99 -17.46 5.98
N ILE A 191 -10.24 -18.25 5.22
CA ILE A 191 -9.95 -18.01 3.81
C ILE A 191 -10.93 -18.85 3.01
N PHE A 192 -11.83 -18.19 2.28
CA PHE A 192 -12.63 -18.84 1.26
C PHE A 192 -12.03 -18.48 -0.09
N LEU A 193 -11.51 -19.48 -0.82
CA LEU A 193 -11.09 -19.28 -2.20
C LEU A 193 -12.35 -19.15 -3.05
N VAL A 194 -12.58 -17.96 -3.59
CA VAL A 194 -13.72 -17.69 -4.45
C VAL A 194 -13.16 -17.71 -5.87
N TYR A 195 -13.25 -18.88 -6.52
CA TYR A 195 -12.88 -19.16 -7.90
C TYR A 195 -11.39 -19.06 -8.30
N LYS A 196 -10.94 -20.08 -9.03
CA LYS A 196 -9.82 -20.05 -9.96
C LYS A 196 -10.43 -19.69 -11.32
N VAL A 197 -10.13 -18.52 -11.86
CA VAL A 197 -10.53 -18.22 -13.25
C VAL A 197 -9.64 -19.09 -14.12
N THR A 198 -10.21 -20.17 -14.67
CA THR A 198 -9.52 -21.05 -15.62
C THR A 198 -9.12 -20.19 -16.82
N LEU A 199 -7.83 -20.22 -17.17
CA LEU A 199 -7.29 -19.57 -18.36
C LEU A 199 -7.74 -20.28 -19.63
#